data_AF-A0A941FWQ5-F1
#
_entry.id   AF-A0A941FWQ5-F1
#
_cell.length_a   1.000
_cell.length_b   1.000
_cell.length_c   1.000
_cell.angle_alpha   90.00
_cell.angle_beta   90.00
_cell.angle_gamma   90.00
#
_symmetry.space_group_name_H-M   'P 1'
#
loop_
_entity.id
_entity.type
_entity.pdbx_description
1 polymer ?
#
loop_
_entity_poly.entity_id
_entity_poly.type
_entity_poly.pdbx_seq_one_letter_code
_entity_poly.pdbx_strand_id
1 'polypeptide(L)'
;MSNPKKLAKALLLAGLIGAGVVIACGPDFPAQLLDDRGGTLHATPSNSFRYEAARLTPATDALRARDTDPYYQPPQAYIPEDDDPELNAAQRDAIRKMRAQADGDAAYAAGAGVPEAARLYAAGAVDYLLAQREPGELGEQRLARAQQRFQAILALPAAQAVARSVWASYMLADIGDISSAIHDDAAARAQTAKAYEHARALARAGAPDPLGLAVASYGQQARLLLTGAQGECSYVDLLNDTPCMDAVPAAALKQAIRLYAEQAARGSSSGHASLRLLASWALGTSERARALIDDPVAQGLLVSYALARLGDIVDGQPDSAFDAYANFDATGQPGLADSARGAPNVEPNPTLKSLVSALQALDVRQVANADRVAALAYRIGRYDLAQSLASRLDTALAWWVRAKLALRQGDSVQAAQAYARAAAAFPRADGSLDADSAGRLRAEQGVLTLSRGQYVEALDQLLRAGGPLDTARPAEEEGWPMAPYWNDAAYVAERVLTLDELK
;
A
#
# COMPACT_ATOMS: atom_id res chain seq x y z
N MET A 1 -39.04 62.22 1.86
CA MET A 1 -38.62 63.09 0.73
C MET A 1 -37.13 62.91 0.52
N SER A 2 -36.75 62.18 -0.53
CA SER A 2 -35.36 61.87 -0.88
C SER A 2 -34.76 63.03 -1.68
N ASN A 3 -33.48 63.38 -1.45
CA ASN A 3 -32.77 64.37 -2.27
C ASN A 3 -31.67 63.66 -3.11
N PRO A 4 -31.87 63.46 -4.42
CA PRO A 4 -31.12 62.49 -5.24
C PRO A 4 -29.80 63.01 -5.82
N LYS A 5 -29.17 64.05 -5.25
CA LYS A 5 -28.01 64.73 -5.87
C LYS A 5 -26.65 64.52 -5.18
N LYS A 6 -26.52 63.56 -4.25
CA LYS A 6 -25.24 63.29 -3.57
C LYS A 6 -24.69 61.86 -3.70
N LEU A 7 -25.34 60.96 -4.44
CA LEU A 7 -24.84 59.59 -4.67
C LEU A 7 -24.09 59.37 -5.99
N ALA A 8 -23.99 60.39 -6.85
CA ALA A 8 -23.40 60.24 -8.20
C ALA A 8 -21.90 60.60 -8.30
N LYS A 9 -21.19 60.85 -7.19
CA LYS A 9 -19.76 61.24 -7.23
C LYS A 9 -18.80 60.34 -6.43
N ALA A 10 -19.29 59.25 -5.83
CA ALA A 10 -18.43 58.25 -5.16
C ALA A 10 -18.21 56.98 -6.02
N LEU A 11 -18.65 56.98 -7.28
CA LEU A 11 -18.63 55.81 -8.16
C LEU A 11 -17.71 55.97 -9.39
N LEU A 12 -16.78 56.94 -9.35
CA LEU A 12 -15.89 57.25 -10.47
C LEU A 12 -14.39 57.28 -10.11
N LEU A 13 -14.01 56.72 -8.97
CA LEU A 13 -12.60 56.56 -8.58
C LEU A 13 -12.27 55.16 -8.03
N ALA A 14 -12.97 54.13 -8.50
CA ALA A 14 -12.68 52.72 -8.21
C ALA A 14 -12.34 51.93 -9.50
N GLY A 15 -11.79 52.61 -10.50
CA GLY A 15 -11.59 52.07 -11.85
C GLY A 15 -10.14 51.80 -12.27
N LEU A 16 -9.14 51.95 -11.39
CA LEU A 16 -7.72 51.89 -11.82
C LEU A 16 -6.75 51.16 -10.88
N ILE A 17 -7.22 50.23 -10.04
CA ILE A 17 -6.33 49.23 -9.41
C ILE A 17 -6.91 47.84 -9.66
N GLY A 18 -6.93 47.47 -10.94
CA GLY A 18 -7.13 46.09 -11.38
C GLY A 18 -5.79 45.35 -11.44
N ALA A 19 -5.01 45.39 -10.36
CA ALA A 19 -4.03 44.33 -10.11
C ALA A 19 -4.76 43.31 -9.23
N GLY A 20 -5.66 42.55 -9.86
CA GLY A 20 -6.11 41.32 -9.25
C GLY A 20 -4.86 40.50 -9.02
N VAL A 21 -4.50 40.30 -7.76
CA VAL A 21 -3.68 39.16 -7.39
C VAL A 21 -4.54 37.98 -7.81
N VAL A 22 -4.31 37.47 -9.02
CA VAL A 22 -4.78 36.16 -9.40
C VAL A 22 -3.94 35.23 -8.54
N ILE A 23 -4.42 34.99 -7.31
CA ILE A 23 -4.03 33.82 -6.56
C ILE A 23 -4.60 32.69 -7.41
N ALA A 24 -3.77 32.19 -8.32
CA ALA A 24 -4.06 30.99 -9.06
C ALA A 24 -4.05 29.85 -8.02
N CYS A 25 -5.14 29.70 -7.28
CA CYS A 25 -5.44 28.51 -6.50
C CYS A 25 -6.07 27.51 -7.46
N GLY A 26 -5.27 26.96 -8.38
CA GLY A 26 -5.61 25.71 -9.06
C GLY A 26 -5.02 24.56 -8.23
N PRO A 27 -5.76 23.50 -7.91
CA PRO A 27 -5.29 22.39 -7.07
C PRO A 27 -4.25 21.47 -7.73
N ASP A 28 -3.85 21.71 -8.98
CA ASP A 28 -2.98 20.81 -9.75
C ASP A 28 -1.80 21.55 -10.41
N PHE A 29 -1.01 22.29 -9.62
CA PHE A 29 0.29 22.72 -10.14
C PHE A 29 1.22 21.51 -10.23
N PRO A 30 2.04 21.36 -11.29
CA PRO A 30 3.09 20.35 -11.33
C PRO A 30 4.04 20.50 -10.14
N ALA A 31 4.65 19.39 -9.72
CA ALA A 31 5.68 19.38 -8.68
C ALA A 31 6.84 20.36 -9.00
N GLN A 32 7.29 21.10 -7.99
CA GLN A 32 8.34 22.11 -8.10
C GLN A 32 9.33 21.98 -6.96
N LEU A 33 10.61 21.99 -7.30
CA LEU A 33 11.73 21.79 -6.38
C LEU A 33 12.55 23.08 -6.18
N LEU A 34 12.42 24.04 -7.11
CA LEU A 34 13.22 25.25 -7.10
C LEU A 34 12.69 26.35 -6.16
N ASP A 35 11.41 26.28 -5.76
CA ASP A 35 10.79 27.25 -4.84
C ASP A 35 11.43 27.23 -3.45
N ASP A 36 11.74 26.04 -2.94
CA ASP A 36 12.45 25.80 -1.69
C ASP A 36 13.59 24.80 -1.92
N ARG A 37 14.65 25.25 -2.59
CA ARG A 37 15.83 24.42 -2.88
C ARG A 37 16.46 23.83 -1.62
N GLY A 38 16.51 24.63 -0.55
CA GLY A 38 17.10 24.22 0.73
C GLY A 38 16.31 23.09 1.37
N GLY A 39 15.00 23.27 1.54
CA GLY A 39 14.11 22.24 2.06
C GLY A 39 14.05 21.02 1.15
N THR A 40 14.02 21.19 -0.17
CA THR A 40 14.10 20.08 -1.15
C THR A 40 15.35 19.23 -0.92
N LEU A 41 16.52 19.85 -0.90
CA LEU A 41 17.79 19.15 -0.75
C LEU A 41 17.93 18.52 0.64
N HIS A 42 17.24 19.02 1.66
CA HIS A 42 17.22 18.42 2.99
C HIS A 42 16.06 17.47 3.27
N ALA A 43 15.03 17.43 2.43
CA ALA A 43 13.88 16.56 2.62
C ALA A 43 14.28 15.08 2.61
N THR A 44 13.57 14.31 3.40
CA THR A 44 13.79 12.90 3.67
C THR A 44 13.57 12.07 2.40
N PRO A 45 14.51 11.18 2.04
CA PRO A 45 14.28 10.14 1.05
C PRO A 45 13.23 9.12 1.55
N SER A 46 12.15 8.91 0.81
CA SER A 46 11.15 7.89 1.12
C SER A 46 10.48 7.38 -0.15
N ASN A 47 9.89 6.17 -0.06
CA ASN A 47 9.05 5.58 -1.10
C ASN A 47 7.58 5.65 -0.69
N SER A 48 6.69 5.37 -1.64
CA SER A 48 5.29 5.14 -1.33
C SER A 48 5.11 3.91 -0.42
N PHE A 49 4.14 3.98 0.51
CA PHE A 49 3.85 2.85 1.40
C PHE A 49 3.47 1.57 0.65
N ARG A 50 2.70 1.71 -0.45
CA ARG A 50 2.26 0.58 -1.26
C ARG A 50 3.46 -0.16 -1.89
N TYR A 51 4.46 0.59 -2.37
CA TYR A 51 5.68 0.00 -2.91
C TYR A 51 6.42 -0.83 -1.86
N GLU A 52 6.64 -0.27 -0.66
CA GLU A 52 7.38 -0.97 0.40
C GLU A 52 6.59 -2.16 0.94
N ALA A 53 5.29 -2.00 1.20
CA ALA A 53 4.42 -3.07 1.73
C ALA A 53 4.35 -4.30 0.81
N ALA A 54 4.37 -4.09 -0.52
CA ALA A 54 4.44 -5.18 -1.50
C ALA A 54 5.78 -5.93 -1.53
N ARG A 55 6.81 -5.43 -0.84
CA ARG A 55 8.19 -5.95 -0.88
C ARG A 55 8.73 -6.35 0.50
N LEU A 56 7.87 -6.39 1.51
CA LEU A 56 8.24 -6.87 2.85
C LEU A 56 8.64 -8.35 2.86
N THR A 57 8.14 -9.13 1.89
CA THR A 57 8.52 -10.52 1.62
C THR A 57 8.55 -10.76 0.11
N PRO A 58 9.48 -11.58 -0.42
CA PRO A 58 9.48 -11.92 -1.83
C PRO A 58 8.33 -12.87 -2.19
N ALA A 59 7.63 -12.60 -3.29
CA ALA A 59 6.74 -13.59 -3.90
C ALA A 59 7.59 -14.64 -4.64
N THR A 60 7.56 -15.89 -4.18
CA THR A 60 8.35 -17.01 -4.74
C THR A 60 7.57 -17.90 -5.70
N ASP A 61 6.34 -17.49 -6.05
CA ASP A 61 5.44 -18.20 -6.97
C ASP A 61 4.77 -17.23 -7.96
N ALA A 62 3.98 -17.76 -8.89
CA ALA A 62 3.28 -17.00 -9.91
C ALA A 62 1.86 -16.58 -9.51
N LEU A 63 1.45 -16.79 -8.26
CA LEU A 63 0.10 -16.47 -7.81
C LEU A 63 -0.14 -14.95 -7.88
N ARG A 64 -1.36 -14.56 -8.23
CA ARG A 64 -1.77 -13.15 -8.34
C ARG A 64 -3.08 -12.92 -7.59
N ALA A 65 -3.15 -11.81 -6.88
CA ALA A 65 -4.39 -11.37 -6.26
C ALA A 65 -5.44 -11.04 -7.33
N ARG A 66 -6.71 -11.29 -7.00
CA ARG A 66 -7.89 -10.90 -7.78
C ARG A 66 -8.87 -10.16 -6.86
N ASP A 67 -8.37 -9.09 -6.28
CA ASP A 67 -9.20 -8.26 -5.40
C ASP A 67 -10.26 -7.56 -6.26
N THR A 68 -11.51 -7.61 -5.81
CA THR A 68 -12.60 -6.88 -6.45
C THR A 68 -12.35 -5.39 -6.33
N ASP A 69 -12.45 -4.68 -7.45
CA ASP A 69 -12.47 -3.23 -7.44
C ASP A 69 -13.70 -2.76 -6.63
N PRO A 70 -13.52 -1.97 -5.56
CA PRO A 70 -14.63 -1.49 -4.73
C PRO A 70 -15.65 -0.65 -5.52
N TYR A 71 -15.27 -0.11 -6.67
CA TYR A 71 -16.16 0.65 -7.57
C TYR A 71 -16.80 -0.22 -8.66
N TYR A 72 -16.29 -1.44 -8.86
CA TYR A 72 -16.91 -2.39 -9.79
C TYR A 72 -18.11 -3.07 -9.14
N GLN A 73 -19.29 -2.72 -9.62
CA GLN A 73 -20.50 -3.48 -9.31
C GLN A 73 -20.77 -4.47 -10.44
N PRO A 74 -20.55 -5.79 -10.22
CA PRO A 74 -20.96 -6.76 -11.20
C PRO A 74 -22.49 -6.69 -11.39
N PRO A 75 -23.02 -7.08 -12.57
CA PRO A 75 -24.45 -7.21 -12.77
C PRO A 75 -25.07 -8.07 -11.66
N GLN A 76 -26.28 -7.72 -11.18
CA GLN A 76 -26.93 -8.42 -10.05
C GLN A 76 -27.07 -9.94 -10.23
N ALA A 77 -27.04 -10.44 -11.47
CA ALA A 77 -27.16 -11.86 -11.79
C ALA A 77 -25.81 -12.56 -12.04
N TYR A 78 -24.67 -11.89 -11.90
CA TYR A 78 -23.36 -12.48 -12.15
C TYR A 78 -23.01 -13.58 -11.14
N ILE A 79 -22.50 -14.71 -11.62
CA ILE A 79 -21.91 -15.77 -10.80
C ILE A 79 -20.51 -16.11 -11.33
N PRO A 80 -19.56 -16.52 -10.47
CA PRO A 80 -18.22 -16.89 -10.90
C PRO A 80 -18.13 -17.90 -12.05
N GLU A 81 -19.09 -18.81 -12.15
CA GLU A 81 -19.13 -19.83 -13.21
C GLU A 81 -19.48 -19.26 -14.59
N ASP A 82 -19.90 -18.00 -14.69
CA ASP A 82 -20.22 -17.35 -15.97
C ASP A 82 -19.00 -17.19 -16.87
N ASP A 83 -17.83 -16.99 -16.27
CA ASP A 83 -16.55 -16.79 -16.96
C ASP A 83 -15.65 -18.03 -16.89
N ASP A 84 -16.20 -19.18 -16.48
CA ASP A 84 -15.43 -20.42 -16.40
C ASP A 84 -15.18 -21.01 -17.81
N PRO A 85 -13.92 -21.08 -18.27
CA PRO A 85 -13.60 -21.60 -19.60
C PRO A 85 -13.84 -23.10 -19.73
N GLU A 86 -13.98 -23.84 -18.64
CA GLU A 86 -14.25 -25.28 -18.65
C GLU A 86 -15.74 -25.61 -18.83
N LEU A 87 -16.61 -24.60 -18.78
CA LEU A 87 -18.06 -24.77 -18.88
C LEU A 87 -18.62 -24.26 -20.20
N ASN A 88 -19.34 -25.13 -20.91
CA ASN A 88 -20.10 -24.69 -22.08
C ASN A 88 -21.36 -23.90 -21.68
N ALA A 89 -22.02 -23.25 -22.64
CA ALA A 89 -23.19 -22.42 -22.39
C ALA A 89 -24.34 -23.18 -21.70
N ALA A 90 -24.62 -24.41 -22.12
CA ALA A 90 -25.67 -25.23 -21.52
C ALA A 90 -25.35 -25.61 -20.05
N GLN A 91 -24.08 -25.85 -19.75
CA GLN A 91 -23.62 -26.13 -18.38
C GLN A 91 -23.69 -24.88 -17.50
N ARG A 92 -23.33 -23.70 -18.01
CA ARG A 92 -23.50 -22.42 -17.30
C ARG A 92 -24.96 -22.14 -16.98
N ASP A 93 -25.86 -22.33 -17.95
CA ASP A 93 -27.31 -22.22 -17.74
C ASP A 93 -27.84 -23.23 -16.72
N ALA A 94 -27.33 -24.47 -16.76
CA ALA A 94 -27.67 -25.49 -15.76
C ALA A 94 -27.23 -25.05 -14.36
N ILE A 95 -26.01 -24.55 -14.18
CA ILE A 95 -25.52 -24.05 -12.88
C ILE A 95 -26.37 -22.88 -12.36
N ARG A 96 -26.81 -21.96 -13.22
CA ARG A 96 -27.76 -20.90 -12.82
C ARG A 96 -29.06 -21.49 -12.27
N LYS A 97 -29.63 -22.50 -12.94
CA LYS A 97 -30.83 -23.21 -12.46
C LYS A 97 -30.57 -23.94 -11.14
N MET A 98 -29.39 -24.54 -10.96
CA MET A 98 -28.99 -25.17 -9.70
C MET A 98 -28.94 -24.15 -8.56
N ARG A 99 -28.29 -23.00 -8.78
CA ARG A 99 -28.15 -21.93 -7.77
C ARG A 99 -29.47 -21.29 -7.36
N ALA A 100 -30.54 -21.47 -8.15
CA ALA A 100 -31.89 -21.02 -7.86
C ALA A 100 -32.76 -22.04 -7.11
N GLN A 101 -32.25 -23.24 -6.81
CA GLN A 101 -33.01 -24.27 -6.10
C GLN A 101 -33.17 -23.96 -4.61
N ALA A 102 -34.14 -24.64 -3.98
CA ALA A 102 -34.51 -24.42 -2.58
C ALA A 102 -33.44 -24.90 -1.57
N ASP A 103 -32.61 -25.87 -1.95
CA ASP A 103 -31.53 -26.42 -1.13
C ASP A 103 -30.45 -27.08 -2.00
N GLY A 104 -29.36 -27.49 -1.38
CA GLY A 104 -28.25 -28.14 -2.06
C GLY A 104 -28.59 -29.49 -2.72
N ASP A 105 -29.56 -30.25 -2.21
CA ASP A 105 -29.93 -31.56 -2.77
C ASP A 105 -30.74 -31.39 -4.05
N ALA A 106 -31.72 -30.48 -4.03
CA ALA A 106 -32.47 -30.06 -5.22
C ALA A 106 -31.53 -29.42 -6.26
N ALA A 107 -30.56 -28.60 -5.81
CA ALA A 107 -29.52 -28.03 -6.67
C ALA A 107 -28.70 -29.14 -7.34
N TYR A 108 -28.21 -30.11 -6.57
CA TYR A 108 -27.46 -31.25 -7.11
C TYR A 108 -28.31 -32.03 -8.12
N ALA A 109 -29.55 -32.37 -7.80
CA ALA A 109 -30.45 -33.09 -8.70
C ALA A 109 -30.68 -32.35 -10.03
N ALA A 110 -30.86 -31.01 -9.99
CA ALA A 110 -31.05 -30.17 -11.17
C ALA A 110 -29.81 -30.05 -12.08
N GLY A 111 -28.62 -30.38 -11.57
CA GLY A 111 -27.33 -30.26 -12.27
C GLY A 111 -26.95 -31.43 -13.17
N ALA A 112 -27.89 -32.26 -13.62
CA ALA A 112 -27.58 -33.39 -14.49
C ALA A 112 -26.88 -32.92 -15.78
N GLY A 113 -25.69 -33.47 -16.08
CA GLY A 113 -24.87 -33.09 -17.25
C GLY A 113 -23.83 -31.99 -17.00
N VAL A 114 -23.79 -31.41 -15.79
CA VAL A 114 -22.70 -30.55 -15.33
C VAL A 114 -21.52 -31.42 -14.85
N PRO A 115 -20.25 -31.04 -15.10
CA PRO A 115 -19.10 -31.77 -14.56
C PRO A 115 -19.18 -31.92 -13.06
N GLU A 116 -18.85 -33.11 -12.54
CA GLU A 116 -19.17 -33.50 -11.16
C GLU A 116 -18.63 -32.51 -10.11
N ALA A 117 -17.39 -32.03 -10.27
CA ALA A 117 -16.80 -31.06 -9.35
C ALA A 117 -17.56 -29.72 -9.34
N ALA A 118 -17.95 -29.21 -10.51
CA ALA A 118 -18.76 -27.98 -10.62
C ALA A 118 -20.18 -28.20 -10.08
N ARG A 119 -20.74 -29.39 -10.28
CA ARG A 119 -22.07 -29.77 -9.78
C ARG A 119 -22.11 -29.82 -8.25
N LEU A 120 -21.13 -30.52 -7.65
CA LEU A 120 -20.96 -30.56 -6.18
C LEU A 120 -20.72 -29.16 -5.62
N TYR A 121 -19.90 -28.34 -6.30
CA TYR A 121 -19.61 -26.98 -5.86
C TYR A 121 -20.86 -26.11 -5.84
N ALA A 122 -21.63 -26.08 -6.94
CA ALA A 122 -22.86 -25.28 -7.02
C ALA A 122 -23.90 -25.70 -5.96
N ALA A 123 -24.06 -27.01 -5.73
CA ALA A 123 -24.92 -27.53 -4.68
C ALA A 123 -24.44 -27.14 -3.26
N GLY A 124 -23.14 -27.25 -2.99
CA GLY A 124 -22.55 -26.82 -1.73
C GLY A 124 -22.70 -25.32 -1.49
N ALA A 125 -22.52 -24.50 -2.54
CA ALA A 125 -22.68 -23.05 -2.48
C ALA A 125 -24.13 -22.64 -2.15
N VAL A 126 -25.14 -23.37 -2.64
CA VAL A 126 -26.55 -23.12 -2.28
C VAL A 126 -26.77 -23.33 -0.78
N ASP A 127 -26.37 -24.49 -0.24
CA ASP A 127 -26.55 -24.76 1.20
C ASP A 127 -25.73 -23.78 2.07
N TYR A 128 -24.52 -23.42 1.65
CA TYR A 128 -23.69 -22.42 2.33
C TYR A 128 -24.36 -21.04 2.40
N LEU A 129 -24.89 -20.54 1.27
CA LEU A 129 -25.57 -19.23 1.22
C LEU A 129 -26.89 -19.23 2.02
N LEU A 130 -27.61 -20.34 2.02
CA LEU A 130 -28.82 -20.50 2.84
C LEU A 130 -28.48 -20.50 4.34
N ALA A 131 -27.41 -21.19 4.73
CA ALA A 131 -26.98 -21.23 6.13
C ALA A 131 -26.68 -19.83 6.69
N GLN A 132 -26.09 -18.93 5.90
CA GLN A 132 -25.84 -17.55 6.34
C GLN A 132 -27.13 -16.76 6.66
N ARG A 133 -28.27 -17.18 6.11
CA ARG A 133 -29.58 -16.52 6.32
C ARG A 133 -30.40 -17.21 7.41
N GLU A 134 -29.97 -18.39 7.86
CA GLU A 134 -30.69 -19.24 8.80
C GLU A 134 -29.82 -19.49 10.05
N PRO A 135 -29.92 -18.68 11.11
CA PRO A 135 -29.14 -18.90 12.32
C PRO A 135 -29.60 -20.15 13.09
N GLY A 136 -28.69 -20.73 13.87
CA GLY A 136 -28.95 -21.87 14.75
C GLY A 136 -28.83 -23.23 14.06
N GLU A 137 -29.48 -24.24 14.63
CA GLU A 137 -29.30 -25.66 14.26
C GLU A 137 -29.52 -25.94 12.77
N LEU A 138 -30.51 -25.28 12.15
CA LEU A 138 -30.81 -25.48 10.73
C LEU A 138 -29.67 -24.98 9.83
N GLY A 139 -29.08 -23.82 10.17
CA GLY A 139 -27.90 -23.29 9.48
C GLY A 139 -26.68 -24.19 9.66
N GLU A 140 -26.44 -24.70 10.87
CA GLU A 140 -25.35 -25.64 11.16
C GLU A 140 -25.49 -26.93 10.34
N GLN A 141 -26.71 -27.49 10.25
CA GLN A 141 -26.99 -28.66 9.41
C GLN A 141 -26.71 -28.37 7.93
N ARG A 142 -27.04 -27.17 7.43
CA ARG A 142 -26.72 -26.76 6.05
C ARG A 142 -25.23 -26.60 5.83
N LEU A 143 -24.49 -25.99 6.76
CA LEU A 143 -23.03 -25.90 6.69
C LEU A 143 -22.39 -27.28 6.66
N ALA A 144 -22.87 -28.22 7.48
CA ALA A 144 -22.39 -29.60 7.47
C ALA A 144 -22.62 -30.27 6.10
N ARG A 145 -23.80 -30.08 5.48
CA ARG A 145 -24.05 -30.58 4.11
C ARG A 145 -23.16 -29.91 3.07
N ALA A 146 -22.95 -28.59 3.15
CA ALA A 146 -22.03 -27.88 2.25
C ALA A 146 -20.59 -28.40 2.40
N GLN A 147 -20.13 -28.59 3.65
CA GLN A 147 -18.81 -29.14 3.98
C GLN A 147 -18.62 -30.53 3.36
N GLN A 148 -19.60 -31.43 3.50
CA GLN A 148 -19.55 -32.77 2.90
C GLN A 148 -19.41 -32.70 1.37
N ARG A 149 -20.14 -31.80 0.70
CA ARG A 149 -20.03 -31.64 -0.77
C ARG A 149 -18.68 -31.07 -1.19
N PHE A 150 -18.13 -30.11 -0.46
CA PHE A 150 -16.79 -29.58 -0.77
C PHE A 150 -15.68 -30.61 -0.49
N GLN A 151 -15.82 -31.43 0.56
CA GLN A 151 -14.93 -32.58 0.79
C GLN A 151 -15.03 -33.61 -0.34
N ALA A 152 -16.24 -33.88 -0.84
CA ALA A 152 -16.45 -34.80 -1.95
C ALA A 152 -15.71 -34.34 -3.23
N ILE A 153 -15.63 -33.03 -3.50
CA ILE A 153 -14.84 -32.50 -4.62
C ILE A 153 -13.37 -32.88 -4.48
N LEU A 154 -12.79 -32.72 -3.28
CA LEU A 154 -11.39 -33.07 -3.02
C LEU A 154 -11.12 -34.57 -3.02
N ALA A 155 -12.16 -35.40 -2.88
CA ALA A 155 -12.09 -36.85 -2.97
C ALA A 155 -12.25 -37.40 -4.39
N LEU A 156 -12.65 -36.58 -5.37
CA LEU A 156 -12.72 -36.98 -6.77
C LEU A 156 -11.31 -37.29 -7.34
N PRO A 157 -11.22 -38.08 -8.42
CA PRO A 157 -9.97 -38.22 -9.16
C PRO A 157 -9.39 -36.86 -9.56
N ALA A 158 -8.07 -36.69 -9.48
CA ALA A 158 -7.40 -35.39 -9.64
C ALA A 158 -7.83 -34.64 -10.92
N ALA A 159 -7.96 -35.34 -12.04
CA ALA A 159 -8.39 -34.74 -13.32
C ALA A 159 -9.82 -34.18 -13.30
N GLN A 160 -10.69 -34.67 -12.42
CA GLN A 160 -12.05 -34.17 -12.24
C GLN A 160 -12.12 -33.07 -11.18
N ALA A 161 -11.33 -33.20 -10.11
CA ALA A 161 -11.31 -32.26 -8.99
C ALA A 161 -10.65 -30.91 -9.34
N VAL A 162 -9.66 -30.91 -10.24
CA VAL A 162 -8.72 -29.79 -10.45
C VAL A 162 -9.41 -28.44 -10.67
N ALA A 163 -10.52 -28.42 -11.42
CA ALA A 163 -11.29 -27.23 -11.76
C ALA A 163 -11.92 -26.51 -10.55
N ARG A 164 -12.11 -27.22 -9.43
CA ARG A 164 -12.78 -26.72 -8.22
C ARG A 164 -12.04 -27.03 -6.94
N SER A 165 -10.84 -27.61 -7.01
CA SER A 165 -10.09 -28.02 -5.82
C SER A 165 -9.68 -26.82 -4.96
N VAL A 166 -9.18 -25.74 -5.58
CA VAL A 166 -8.84 -24.49 -4.87
C VAL A 166 -10.07 -23.89 -4.21
N TRP A 167 -11.19 -23.85 -4.93
CA TRP A 167 -12.44 -23.26 -4.45
C TRP A 167 -13.02 -24.08 -3.30
N ALA A 168 -13.08 -25.40 -3.44
CA ALA A 168 -13.54 -26.31 -2.41
C ALA A 168 -12.66 -26.21 -1.15
N SER A 169 -11.33 -26.17 -1.29
CA SER A 169 -10.42 -26.01 -0.16
C SER A 169 -10.61 -24.67 0.56
N TYR A 170 -10.81 -23.59 -0.20
CA TYR A 170 -11.12 -22.28 0.37
C TYR A 170 -12.46 -22.28 1.12
N MET A 171 -13.52 -22.83 0.52
CA MET A 171 -14.83 -22.88 1.16
C MET A 171 -14.85 -23.78 2.41
N LEU A 172 -14.06 -24.86 2.44
CA LEU A 172 -13.89 -25.68 3.64
C LEU A 172 -13.22 -24.89 4.78
N ALA A 173 -12.24 -24.05 4.45
CA ALA A 173 -11.65 -23.15 5.42
C ALA A 173 -12.68 -22.11 5.90
N ASP A 174 -13.42 -21.49 4.99
CA ASP A 174 -14.41 -20.49 5.34
C ASP A 174 -15.54 -21.05 6.24
N ILE A 175 -16.02 -22.27 5.97
CA ILE A 175 -16.95 -22.96 6.89
C ILE A 175 -16.31 -23.21 8.26
N GLY A 176 -15.05 -23.65 8.29
CA GLY A 176 -14.31 -23.86 9.53
C GLY A 176 -14.11 -22.58 10.34
N ASP A 177 -13.91 -21.46 9.66
CA ASP A 177 -13.81 -20.11 10.24
C ASP A 177 -15.11 -19.73 10.96
N ILE A 178 -16.25 -19.83 10.25
CA ILE A 178 -17.60 -19.62 10.81
C ILE A 178 -17.84 -20.51 12.04
N SER A 179 -17.52 -21.80 11.95
CA SER A 179 -17.70 -22.74 13.07
C SER A 179 -16.80 -22.39 14.27
N SER A 180 -15.55 -22.02 14.01
CA SER A 180 -14.61 -21.68 15.08
C SER A 180 -14.96 -20.37 15.79
N ALA A 181 -15.56 -19.41 15.08
CA ALA A 181 -16.07 -18.18 15.68
C ALA A 181 -17.24 -18.43 16.64
N ILE A 182 -18.04 -19.48 16.41
CA ILE A 182 -19.17 -19.85 17.28
C ILE A 182 -18.70 -20.58 18.54
N HIS A 183 -17.68 -21.44 18.43
CA HIS A 183 -17.31 -22.38 19.50
C HIS A 183 -15.99 -22.04 20.23
N ASP A 184 -15.24 -21.02 19.80
CA ASP A 184 -13.89 -20.66 20.27
C ASP A 184 -12.97 -21.88 20.47
N ASP A 185 -12.89 -22.72 19.43
CA ASP A 185 -12.06 -23.93 19.43
C ASP A 185 -10.73 -23.68 18.71
N ALA A 186 -9.63 -23.69 19.48
CA ALA A 186 -8.28 -23.51 18.95
C ALA A 186 -7.84 -24.65 18.00
N ALA A 187 -8.29 -25.88 18.22
CA ALA A 187 -7.99 -27.01 17.34
C ALA A 187 -8.73 -26.87 16.01
N ALA A 188 -9.99 -26.43 16.04
CA ALA A 188 -10.75 -26.10 14.83
C ALA A 188 -10.06 -24.97 14.05
N ARG A 189 -9.63 -23.88 14.71
CA ARG A 189 -8.87 -22.79 14.05
C ARG A 189 -7.59 -23.27 13.38
N ALA A 190 -6.84 -24.17 14.03
CA ALA A 190 -5.64 -24.75 13.44
C ALA A 190 -5.94 -25.60 12.19
N GLN A 191 -7.07 -26.33 12.19
CA GLN A 191 -7.51 -27.08 11.02
C GLN A 191 -7.99 -26.15 9.89
N THR A 192 -8.69 -25.07 10.23
CA THR A 192 -9.09 -24.01 9.29
C THR A 192 -7.87 -23.38 8.60
N ALA A 193 -6.83 -23.06 9.37
CA ALA A 193 -5.58 -22.54 8.83
C ALA A 193 -4.94 -23.48 7.79
N LYS A 194 -4.96 -24.79 8.04
CA LYS A 194 -4.46 -25.80 7.09
C LYS A 194 -5.28 -25.86 5.79
N ALA A 195 -6.59 -25.63 5.86
CA ALA A 195 -7.44 -25.61 4.67
C ALA A 195 -7.14 -24.39 3.77
N TYR A 196 -6.85 -23.22 4.37
CA TYR A 196 -6.33 -22.06 3.62
C TYR A 196 -4.94 -22.33 3.01
N GLU A 197 -4.04 -22.98 3.74
CA GLU A 197 -2.73 -23.42 3.20
C GLU A 197 -2.89 -24.38 2.01
N HIS A 198 -3.83 -25.32 2.09
CA HIS A 198 -4.08 -26.29 1.04
C HIS A 198 -4.61 -25.63 -0.24
N ALA A 199 -5.47 -24.61 -0.15
CA ALA A 199 -5.91 -23.84 -1.31
C ALA A 199 -4.71 -23.23 -2.07
N ARG A 200 -3.71 -22.71 -1.34
CA ARG A 200 -2.47 -22.19 -1.94
C ARG A 200 -1.60 -23.27 -2.54
N ALA A 201 -1.47 -24.41 -1.88
CA ALA A 201 -0.71 -25.54 -2.39
C ALA A 201 -1.29 -26.05 -3.72
N LEU A 202 -2.62 -26.15 -3.82
CA LEU A 202 -3.32 -26.56 -5.05
C LEU A 202 -3.09 -25.58 -6.20
N ALA A 203 -3.23 -24.27 -5.96
CA ALA A 203 -3.00 -23.26 -6.98
C ALA A 203 -1.53 -23.24 -7.45
N ARG A 204 -0.57 -23.39 -6.54
CA ARG A 204 0.87 -23.52 -6.89
C ARG A 204 1.17 -24.78 -7.70
N ALA A 205 0.41 -25.86 -7.48
CA ALA A 205 0.51 -27.08 -8.25
C ALA A 205 -0.16 -26.98 -9.64
N GLY A 206 -0.74 -25.83 -9.99
CA GLY A 206 -1.30 -25.54 -11.31
C GLY A 206 -2.83 -25.70 -11.39
N ALA A 207 -3.53 -25.91 -10.28
CA ALA A 207 -4.99 -25.89 -10.29
C ALA A 207 -5.53 -24.47 -10.62
N PRO A 208 -6.57 -24.34 -11.45
CA PRO A 208 -7.15 -23.03 -11.79
C PRO A 208 -7.62 -22.25 -10.56
N ASP A 209 -7.19 -20.98 -10.47
CA ASP A 209 -7.64 -20.02 -9.45
C ASP A 209 -8.07 -18.68 -10.08
N PRO A 210 -9.13 -18.67 -10.91
CA PRO A 210 -9.57 -17.46 -11.60
C PRO A 210 -10.09 -16.37 -10.64
N LEU A 211 -10.49 -16.76 -9.42
CA LEU A 211 -10.99 -15.87 -8.37
C LEU A 211 -9.89 -15.38 -7.41
N GLY A 212 -8.64 -15.81 -7.58
CA GLY A 212 -7.53 -15.42 -6.70
C GLY A 212 -7.70 -15.86 -5.24
N LEU A 213 -8.45 -16.94 -4.99
CA LEU A 213 -8.76 -17.47 -3.65
C LEU A 213 -7.50 -17.95 -2.93
N ALA A 214 -6.51 -18.45 -3.67
CA ALA A 214 -5.22 -18.82 -3.08
C ALA A 214 -4.56 -17.59 -2.44
N VAL A 215 -4.54 -16.44 -3.13
CA VAL A 215 -3.96 -15.23 -2.54
C VAL A 215 -4.84 -14.69 -1.42
N ALA A 216 -6.17 -14.65 -1.59
CA ALA A 216 -7.10 -14.21 -0.56
C ALA A 216 -6.97 -15.03 0.75
N SER A 217 -6.66 -16.33 0.65
CA SER A 217 -6.50 -17.23 1.80
C SER A 217 -5.39 -16.80 2.78
N TYR A 218 -4.38 -16.04 2.32
CA TYR A 218 -3.37 -15.49 3.22
C TYR A 218 -3.99 -14.53 4.24
N GLY A 219 -4.84 -13.61 3.76
CA GLY A 219 -5.49 -12.62 4.61
C GLY A 219 -6.50 -13.24 5.56
N GLN A 220 -7.23 -14.28 5.11
CA GLN A 220 -8.16 -15.00 5.98
C GLN A 220 -7.43 -15.81 7.05
N GLN A 221 -6.36 -16.52 6.69
CA GLN A 221 -5.54 -17.20 7.68
C GLN A 221 -4.91 -16.24 8.69
N ALA A 222 -4.50 -15.04 8.25
CA ALA A 222 -3.96 -14.01 9.13
C ALA A 222 -5.01 -13.55 10.16
N ARG A 223 -6.29 -13.43 9.75
CA ARG A 223 -7.40 -13.03 10.62
C ARG A 223 -7.60 -13.98 11.80
N LEU A 224 -7.46 -15.30 11.57
CA LEU A 224 -7.54 -16.32 12.63
C LEU A 224 -6.48 -16.16 13.74
N LEU A 225 -5.39 -15.43 13.46
CA LEU A 225 -4.32 -15.15 14.42
C LEU A 225 -4.59 -13.88 15.23
N LEU A 226 -5.54 -13.04 14.79
CA LEU A 226 -5.94 -11.83 15.49
C LEU A 226 -6.98 -12.17 16.57
N THR A 227 -6.72 -13.17 17.40
CA THR A 227 -7.60 -13.60 18.49
C THR A 227 -6.97 -13.22 19.82
N GLY A 228 -7.67 -12.38 20.59
CA GLY A 228 -7.31 -12.02 21.95
C GLY A 228 -7.99 -12.93 22.99
N ALA A 229 -7.92 -12.56 24.26
CA ALA A 229 -8.55 -13.32 25.34
C ALA A 229 -10.09 -13.35 25.28
N GLN A 230 -10.71 -12.45 24.52
CA GLN A 230 -12.18 -12.31 24.38
C GLN A 230 -12.70 -12.80 23.02
N GLY A 231 -11.87 -13.50 22.25
CA GLY A 231 -12.20 -13.97 20.90
C GLY A 231 -11.50 -13.19 19.79
N GLU A 232 -12.02 -13.32 18.58
CA GLU A 232 -11.45 -12.67 17.39
C GLU A 232 -11.61 -11.15 17.46
N CYS A 233 -10.50 -10.45 17.25
CA CYS A 233 -10.48 -9.01 17.10
C CYS A 233 -10.87 -8.63 15.68
N SER A 234 -11.88 -7.77 15.56
CA SER A 234 -12.37 -7.28 14.29
C SER A 234 -11.52 -6.13 13.77
N TYR A 235 -11.76 -5.76 12.51
CA TYR A 235 -11.20 -4.53 11.96
C TYR A 235 -11.66 -3.26 12.72
N VAL A 236 -12.87 -3.28 13.27
CA VAL A 236 -13.41 -2.16 14.06
C VAL A 236 -12.60 -1.99 15.35
N ASP A 237 -12.12 -3.08 15.94
CA ASP A 237 -11.24 -3.05 17.12
C ASP A 237 -9.92 -2.36 16.83
N LEU A 238 -9.33 -2.63 15.65
CA LEU A 238 -8.11 -1.95 15.18
C LEU A 238 -8.32 -0.45 14.96
N LEU A 239 -9.45 -0.06 14.36
CA LEU A 239 -9.73 1.34 14.06
C LEU A 239 -10.05 2.17 15.30
N ASN A 240 -10.76 1.58 16.25
CA ASN A 240 -11.19 2.27 17.47
C ASN A 240 -10.19 2.12 18.62
N ASP A 241 -9.03 1.52 18.36
CA ASP A 241 -7.97 1.27 19.33
C ASP A 241 -8.48 0.56 20.60
N THR A 242 -9.30 -0.48 20.42
CA THR A 242 -9.87 -1.22 21.55
C THR A 242 -8.82 -2.14 22.18
N PRO A 243 -8.97 -2.53 23.47
CA PRO A 243 -8.02 -3.43 24.13
C PRO A 243 -7.92 -4.83 23.52
N CYS A 244 -8.78 -5.20 22.55
CA CYS A 244 -8.75 -6.53 21.95
C CYS A 244 -7.40 -6.84 21.32
N MET A 245 -6.88 -5.89 20.51
CA MET A 245 -5.63 -6.08 19.78
C MET A 245 -4.42 -6.15 20.71
N ASP A 246 -4.44 -5.44 21.84
CA ASP A 246 -3.41 -5.53 22.88
C ASP A 246 -3.36 -6.91 23.56
N ALA A 247 -4.49 -7.63 23.58
CA ALA A 247 -4.56 -8.97 24.12
C ALA A 247 -4.07 -10.07 23.14
N VAL A 248 -3.80 -9.73 21.88
CA VAL A 248 -3.27 -10.68 20.90
C VAL A 248 -1.77 -10.91 21.16
N PRO A 249 -1.30 -12.18 21.29
CA PRO A 249 0.11 -12.45 21.51
C PRO A 249 1.00 -11.87 20.40
N ALA A 250 2.13 -11.24 20.78
CA ALA A 250 3.06 -10.64 19.81
C ALA A 250 3.56 -11.62 18.72
N ALA A 251 3.73 -12.91 19.07
CA ALA A 251 4.09 -13.95 18.10
C ALA A 251 3.00 -14.16 17.03
N ALA A 252 1.73 -14.12 17.43
CA ALA A 252 0.59 -14.24 16.52
C ALA A 252 0.47 -13.00 15.63
N LEU A 253 0.66 -11.79 16.18
CA LEU A 253 0.71 -10.55 15.41
C LEU A 253 1.81 -10.57 14.34
N LYS A 254 3.03 -10.99 14.70
CA LYS A 254 4.14 -11.15 13.75
C LYS A 254 3.79 -12.12 12.63
N GLN A 255 3.18 -13.26 12.97
CA GLN A 255 2.76 -14.23 11.97
C GLN A 255 1.64 -13.69 11.06
N ALA A 256 0.67 -12.97 11.60
CA ALA A 256 -0.38 -12.31 10.82
C ALA A 256 0.22 -11.27 9.86
N ILE A 257 1.17 -10.44 10.32
CA ILE A 257 1.89 -9.49 9.49
C ILE A 257 2.60 -10.20 8.32
N ARG A 258 3.28 -11.32 8.56
CA ARG A 258 3.94 -12.11 7.50
C ARG A 258 2.93 -12.63 6.47
N LEU A 259 1.77 -13.10 6.91
CA LEU A 259 0.71 -13.56 6.00
C LEU A 259 0.11 -12.42 5.19
N TYR A 260 -0.18 -11.26 5.79
CA TYR A 260 -0.62 -10.08 5.03
C TYR A 260 0.48 -9.55 4.08
N ALA A 261 1.75 -9.67 4.45
CA ALA A 261 2.88 -9.35 3.57
C ALA A 261 2.93 -10.30 2.35
N GLU A 262 2.71 -11.61 2.54
CA GLU A 262 2.59 -12.57 1.43
C GLU A 262 1.41 -12.21 0.51
N GLN A 263 0.30 -11.75 1.07
CA GLN A 263 -0.86 -11.29 0.31
C GLN A 263 -0.53 -10.05 -0.52
N ALA A 264 0.08 -9.04 0.11
CA ALA A 264 0.47 -7.78 -0.53
C ALA A 264 1.53 -7.99 -1.63
N ALA A 265 2.51 -8.88 -1.42
CA ALA A 265 3.54 -9.22 -2.39
C ALA A 265 3.00 -9.79 -3.71
N ARG A 266 1.76 -10.30 -3.70
CA ARG A 266 1.05 -10.82 -4.88
C ARG A 266 0.07 -9.82 -5.49
N GLY A 267 0.12 -8.56 -5.04
CA GLY A 267 -0.64 -7.44 -5.61
C GLY A 267 -1.99 -7.17 -4.94
N SER A 268 -2.30 -7.80 -3.81
CA SER A 268 -3.61 -7.66 -3.14
C SER A 268 -3.77 -6.31 -2.44
N SER A 269 -4.70 -5.47 -2.89
CA SER A 269 -5.06 -4.20 -2.23
C SER A 269 -5.56 -4.40 -0.80
N SER A 270 -6.30 -5.48 -0.53
CA SER A 270 -6.78 -5.83 0.81
C SER A 270 -5.61 -6.17 1.76
N GLY A 271 -4.62 -6.95 1.30
CA GLY A 271 -3.38 -7.19 2.06
C GLY A 271 -2.62 -5.90 2.40
N HIS A 272 -2.52 -4.96 1.45
CA HIS A 272 -1.91 -3.65 1.71
C HIS A 272 -2.70 -2.85 2.77
N ALA A 273 -4.04 -2.89 2.71
CA ALA A 273 -4.89 -2.23 3.69
C ALA A 273 -4.69 -2.83 5.09
N SER A 274 -4.70 -4.15 5.23
CA SER A 274 -4.46 -4.82 6.52
C SER A 274 -3.12 -4.46 7.14
N LEU A 275 -2.04 -4.46 6.35
CA LEU A 275 -0.70 -4.05 6.79
C LEU A 275 -0.67 -2.61 7.29
N ARG A 276 -1.31 -1.69 6.54
CA ARG A 276 -1.42 -0.27 6.93
C ARG A 276 -2.07 -0.11 8.30
N LEU A 277 -3.14 -0.86 8.55
CA LEU A 277 -3.93 -0.76 9.78
C LEU A 277 -3.16 -1.31 10.98
N LEU A 278 -2.54 -2.48 10.82
CA LEU A 278 -1.67 -3.05 11.86
C LEU A 278 -0.49 -2.14 12.17
N ALA A 279 0.12 -1.52 11.16
CA ALA A 279 1.21 -0.57 11.37
C ALA A 279 0.76 0.68 12.11
N SER A 280 -0.40 1.24 11.75
CA SER A 280 -1.00 2.39 12.43
C SER A 280 -1.25 2.09 13.91
N TRP A 281 -1.88 0.95 14.21
CA TRP A 281 -2.15 0.51 15.57
C TRP A 281 -0.86 0.28 16.36
N ALA A 282 0.11 -0.42 15.76
CA ALA A 282 1.37 -0.76 16.41
C ALA A 282 2.23 0.47 16.74
N LEU A 283 2.14 1.52 15.93
CA LEU A 283 2.84 2.79 16.18
C LEU A 283 2.05 3.75 17.07
N GLY A 284 0.83 3.40 17.48
CA GLY A 284 0.06 4.18 18.45
C GLY A 284 0.74 4.27 19.82
N THR A 285 1.53 3.26 20.21
CA THR A 285 2.31 3.29 21.45
C THR A 285 3.71 2.70 21.27
N SER A 286 4.67 3.17 22.08
CA SER A 286 6.05 2.67 22.03
C SER A 286 6.18 1.21 22.47
N GLU A 287 5.27 0.71 23.30
CA GLU A 287 5.26 -0.67 23.77
C GLU A 287 4.85 -1.65 22.66
N ARG A 288 3.74 -1.34 21.95
CA ARG A 288 3.28 -2.12 20.80
C ARG A 288 4.36 -2.22 19.72
N ALA A 289 4.99 -1.10 19.38
CA ALA A 289 6.09 -1.09 18.42
C ALA A 289 7.26 -2.00 18.88
N ARG A 290 7.70 -1.86 20.14
CA ARG A 290 8.80 -2.67 20.70
C ARG A 290 8.51 -4.18 20.67
N ALA A 291 7.26 -4.57 20.83
CA ALA A 291 6.87 -5.98 20.80
C ALA A 291 7.02 -6.64 19.41
N LEU A 292 7.14 -5.84 18.35
CA LEU A 292 7.11 -6.33 16.95
C LEU A 292 8.45 -6.16 16.20
N ILE A 293 9.26 -5.16 16.54
CA ILE A 293 10.47 -4.78 15.78
C ILE A 293 11.61 -5.83 15.76
N ASP A 294 11.54 -6.86 16.60
CA ASP A 294 12.49 -8.00 16.56
C ASP A 294 12.18 -8.99 15.41
N ASP A 295 11.02 -8.91 14.78
CA ASP A 295 10.74 -9.60 13.52
C ASP A 295 11.08 -8.71 12.32
N PRO A 296 11.92 -9.15 11.35
CA PRO A 296 12.34 -8.31 10.24
C PRO A 296 11.20 -7.84 9.32
N VAL A 297 10.14 -8.64 9.15
CA VAL A 297 8.98 -8.27 8.30
C VAL A 297 8.15 -7.19 9.00
N ALA A 298 7.84 -7.38 10.29
CA ALA A 298 7.15 -6.39 11.09
C ALA A 298 7.98 -5.11 11.27
N GLN A 299 9.30 -5.22 11.50
CA GLN A 299 10.22 -4.09 11.53
C GLN A 299 10.15 -3.28 10.22
N GLY A 300 10.25 -3.96 9.08
CA GLY A 300 10.14 -3.35 7.76
C GLY A 300 8.79 -2.64 7.56
N LEU A 301 7.70 -3.27 8.01
CA LEU A 301 6.36 -2.68 7.96
C LEU A 301 6.29 -1.36 8.73
N LEU A 302 6.73 -1.36 10.00
CA LEU A 302 6.64 -0.19 10.87
C LEU A 302 7.50 0.96 10.36
N VAL A 303 8.72 0.68 9.88
CA VAL A 303 9.62 1.70 9.31
C VAL A 303 9.05 2.27 8.02
N SER A 304 8.48 1.43 7.15
CA SER A 304 7.89 1.87 5.89
C SER A 304 6.64 2.72 6.10
N TYR A 305 5.80 2.34 7.07
CA TYR A 305 4.65 3.16 7.47
C TYR A 305 5.10 4.49 8.06
N ALA A 306 6.08 4.48 8.96
CA ALA A 306 6.64 5.66 9.59
C ALA A 306 7.20 6.67 8.58
N LEU A 307 7.87 6.20 7.52
CA LEU A 307 8.39 7.06 6.46
C LEU A 307 7.31 7.63 5.54
N ALA A 308 6.32 6.81 5.17
CA ALA A 308 5.39 7.14 4.09
C ALA A 308 4.00 7.63 4.55
N ARG A 309 3.67 7.46 5.83
CA ARG A 309 2.30 7.68 6.36
C ARG A 309 2.25 8.52 7.64
N LEU A 310 3.39 8.81 8.26
CA LEU A 310 3.45 9.68 9.43
C LEU A 310 4.18 10.98 9.07
N GLY A 311 3.51 12.10 9.30
CA GLY A 311 4.06 13.45 9.29
C GLY A 311 4.80 13.78 10.59
N ASP A 312 5.65 14.80 10.50
CA ASP A 312 6.18 15.52 11.64
C ASP A 312 5.13 16.52 12.19
N ILE A 313 5.33 17.03 13.40
CA ILE A 313 4.30 17.79 14.12
C ILE A 313 4.36 19.26 13.71
N VAL A 314 3.27 19.76 13.14
CA VAL A 314 3.09 21.16 12.74
C VAL A 314 2.45 21.94 13.87
N ASP A 315 3.05 23.08 14.25
CA ASP A 315 2.52 24.02 15.26
C ASP A 315 2.15 23.37 16.61
N GLY A 316 2.86 22.31 16.98
CA GLY A 316 2.61 21.53 18.19
C GLY A 316 1.29 20.73 18.19
N GLN A 317 0.61 20.59 17.05
CA GLN A 317 -0.67 19.88 16.92
C GLN A 317 -0.44 18.40 16.58
N PRO A 318 -0.71 17.44 17.50
CA PRO A 318 -0.43 16.03 17.26
C PRO A 318 -1.15 15.44 16.03
N ASP A 319 -2.37 15.90 15.75
CA ASP A 319 -3.20 15.39 14.65
C ASP A 319 -2.61 15.71 13.26
N SER A 320 -1.73 16.72 13.17
CA SER A 320 -1.00 17.05 11.94
C SER A 320 -0.13 15.89 11.43
N ALA A 321 0.19 14.92 12.28
CA ALA A 321 0.94 13.72 11.89
C ALA A 321 0.22 12.87 10.82
N PHE A 322 -1.10 13.02 10.65
CA PHE A 322 -1.89 12.27 9.67
C PHE A 322 -2.57 13.15 8.62
N ASP A 323 -2.47 14.48 8.78
CA ASP A 323 -3.11 15.44 7.91
C ASP A 323 -2.20 15.82 6.72
N ALA A 324 -2.56 15.33 5.54
CA ALA A 324 -1.85 15.64 4.30
C ALA A 324 -2.03 17.09 3.82
N TYR A 325 -2.89 17.88 4.47
CA TYR A 325 -3.11 19.29 4.16
C TYR A 325 -2.56 20.23 5.22
N ALA A 326 -1.99 19.70 6.32
CA ALA A 326 -1.37 20.51 7.36
C ALA A 326 -0.06 21.18 6.92
N ASN A 327 0.57 20.69 5.85
CA ASN A 327 1.81 21.26 5.32
C ASN A 327 1.98 20.96 3.82
N PHE A 328 3.05 21.50 3.24
CA PHE A 328 3.53 21.14 1.91
C PHE A 328 4.67 20.12 2.00
N ASP A 329 4.76 19.23 1.01
CA ASP A 329 5.85 18.29 0.82
C ASP A 329 7.05 18.96 0.10
N ALA A 330 8.09 18.16 -0.13
CA ALA A 330 9.33 18.63 -0.76
C ALA A 330 9.16 19.07 -2.23
N THR A 331 8.01 18.82 -2.83
CA THR A 331 7.68 19.17 -4.22
C THR A 331 6.69 20.33 -4.32
N GLY A 332 6.40 21.00 -3.19
CA GLY A 332 5.45 22.10 -3.12
C GLY A 332 3.98 21.68 -3.16
N GLN A 333 3.68 20.38 -3.07
CA GLN A 333 2.32 19.84 -3.04
C GLN A 333 1.83 19.69 -1.61
N PRO A 334 0.51 19.70 -1.33
CA PRO A 334 0.01 19.29 -0.02
C PRO A 334 0.52 17.89 0.34
N GLY A 335 1.14 17.75 1.50
CA GLY A 335 1.63 16.46 1.96
C GLY A 335 2.03 16.44 3.44
N LEU A 336 2.47 15.27 3.89
CA LEU A 336 2.89 15.08 5.27
C LEU A 336 4.14 15.90 5.58
N ALA A 337 4.13 16.60 6.72
CA ALA A 337 5.22 17.46 7.13
C ALA A 337 6.53 16.67 7.36
N ASP A 338 7.66 17.27 6.99
CA ASP A 338 8.99 16.70 7.15
C ASP A 338 9.92 17.70 7.87
N SER A 339 10.27 17.38 9.11
CA SER A 339 11.14 18.17 9.97
C SER A 339 12.56 18.27 9.42
N ALA A 340 13.00 17.35 8.56
CA ALA A 340 14.30 17.44 7.90
C ALA A 340 14.40 18.67 6.99
N ARG A 341 13.28 19.17 6.46
CA ARG A 341 13.27 20.38 5.63
C ARG A 341 13.69 21.64 6.39
N GLY A 342 13.64 21.62 7.72
CA GLY A 342 14.04 22.74 8.57
C GLY A 342 13.01 23.86 8.69
N ALA A 343 11.74 23.59 8.38
CA ALA A 343 10.66 24.54 8.62
C ALA A 343 10.53 24.81 10.14
N PRO A 344 10.48 26.08 10.58
CA PRO A 344 10.59 26.43 12.00
C PRO A 344 9.38 25.99 12.86
N ASN A 345 8.23 25.74 12.24
CA ASN A 345 7.01 25.27 12.90
C ASN A 345 6.81 23.76 12.82
N VAL A 346 7.81 23.00 12.34
CA VAL A 346 7.73 21.55 12.17
C VAL A 346 8.73 20.86 13.10
N GLU A 347 8.22 20.09 14.06
CA GLU A 347 9.05 19.37 15.03
C GLU A 347 9.03 17.85 14.77
N PRO A 348 10.15 17.13 15.01
CA PRO A 348 10.18 15.71 14.72
C PRO A 348 9.20 14.92 15.60
N ASN A 349 8.39 14.10 14.97
CA ASN A 349 7.29 13.37 15.61
C ASN A 349 7.80 12.43 16.73
N PRO A 350 7.24 12.52 17.95
CA PRO A 350 7.63 11.68 19.10
C PRO A 350 7.53 10.18 18.85
N THR A 351 6.56 9.73 18.04
CA THR A 351 6.42 8.33 17.63
C THR A 351 7.60 7.88 16.77
N LEU A 352 8.04 8.71 15.82
CA LEU A 352 9.22 8.42 15.00
C LEU A 352 10.49 8.35 15.85
N LYS A 353 10.66 9.30 16.78
CA LYS A 353 11.77 9.30 17.76
C LYS A 353 11.78 8.03 18.62
N SER A 354 10.61 7.60 19.08
CA SER A 354 10.46 6.39 19.89
C SER A 354 10.79 5.12 19.11
N LEU A 355 10.31 5.02 17.87
CA LEU A 355 10.62 3.89 16.98
C LEU A 355 12.12 3.80 16.69
N VAL A 356 12.76 4.90 16.29
CA VAL A 356 14.22 4.90 16.02
C VAL A 356 15.02 4.56 17.27
N SER A 357 14.63 5.06 18.44
CA SER A 357 15.30 4.72 19.70
C SER A 357 15.15 3.25 20.06
N ALA A 358 13.98 2.65 19.79
CA ALA A 358 13.76 1.22 19.97
C ALA A 358 14.60 0.37 19.00
N LEU A 359 14.68 0.77 17.72
CA LEU A 359 15.53 0.11 16.71
C LEU A 359 17.02 0.23 17.04
N GLN A 360 17.45 1.37 17.58
CA GLN A 360 18.84 1.58 18.02
C GLN A 360 19.21 0.71 19.23
N ALA A 361 18.24 0.36 20.07
CA ALA A 361 18.45 -0.54 21.21
C ALA A 361 18.58 -2.01 20.81
N LEU A 362 18.14 -2.39 19.60
CA LEU A 362 18.46 -3.68 18.99
C LEU A 362 19.95 -3.71 18.57
N ASP A 363 20.52 -4.90 18.37
CA ASP A 363 21.82 -4.97 17.68
C ASP A 363 21.64 -4.38 16.28
N VAL A 364 22.21 -3.19 16.05
CA VAL A 364 22.07 -2.44 14.80
C VAL A 364 22.43 -3.31 13.59
N ARG A 365 23.34 -4.27 13.73
CA ARG A 365 23.73 -5.21 12.66
C ARG A 365 22.59 -6.14 12.22
N GLN A 366 21.60 -6.36 13.07
CA GLN A 366 20.42 -7.20 12.82
C GLN A 366 19.26 -6.40 12.21
N VAL A 367 19.34 -5.07 12.19
CA VAL A 367 18.33 -4.22 11.54
C VAL A 367 18.28 -4.55 10.05
N ALA A 368 17.15 -5.11 9.63
CA ALA A 368 16.81 -5.36 8.23
C ALA A 368 16.57 -4.03 7.49
N ASN A 369 16.85 -3.99 6.18
CA ASN A 369 16.63 -2.81 5.33
C ASN A 369 17.20 -1.51 5.96
N ALA A 370 18.48 -1.56 6.33
CA ALA A 370 19.17 -0.52 7.08
C ALA A 370 19.09 0.87 6.41
N ASP A 371 18.92 0.94 5.09
CA ASP A 371 18.76 2.17 4.32
C ASP A 371 17.44 2.91 4.62
N ARG A 372 16.31 2.20 4.79
CA ARG A 372 15.06 2.83 5.27
C ARG A 372 15.18 3.33 6.70
N VAL A 373 15.82 2.56 7.58
CA VAL A 373 16.05 3.00 8.96
C VAL A 373 17.01 4.19 8.98
N ALA A 374 17.99 4.25 8.08
CA ALA A 374 18.86 5.39 7.91
C ALA A 374 18.09 6.64 7.48
N ALA A 375 17.17 6.52 6.51
CA ALA A 375 16.31 7.63 6.09
C ALA A 375 15.43 8.13 7.24
N LEU A 376 14.86 7.22 8.04
CA LEU A 376 14.05 7.59 9.19
C LEU A 376 14.88 8.26 10.30
N ALA A 377 16.09 7.75 10.57
CA ALA A 377 17.01 8.37 11.51
C ALA A 377 17.47 9.76 11.04
N TYR A 378 17.71 9.92 9.73
CA TYR A 378 18.02 11.21 9.12
C TYR A 378 16.89 12.21 9.33
N ARG A 379 15.63 11.79 9.08
CA ARG A 379 14.45 12.64 9.24
C ARG A 379 14.37 13.30 10.61
N ILE A 380 14.58 12.52 11.67
CA ILE A 380 14.47 12.98 13.05
C ILE A 380 15.76 13.60 13.62
N GLY A 381 16.76 13.87 12.78
CA GLY A 381 18.01 14.53 13.17
C GLY A 381 19.06 13.62 13.82
N ARG A 382 18.92 12.30 13.76
CA ARG A 382 19.90 11.32 14.31
C ARG A 382 20.96 10.97 13.27
N TYR A 383 21.72 11.98 12.84
CA TYR A 383 22.62 11.88 11.68
C TYR A 383 23.75 10.85 11.83
N ASP A 384 24.34 10.69 13.01
CA ASP A 384 25.38 9.67 13.24
C ASP A 384 24.84 8.25 13.05
N LEU A 385 23.63 7.99 13.55
CA LEU A 385 22.94 6.72 13.36
C LEU A 385 22.58 6.52 11.89
N ALA A 386 22.07 7.56 11.23
CA ALA A 386 21.77 7.53 9.81
C ALA A 386 23.01 7.20 8.97
N GLN A 387 24.16 7.83 9.27
CA GLN A 387 25.44 7.56 8.59
C GLN A 387 25.87 6.11 8.80
N SER A 388 25.84 5.62 10.04
CA SER A 388 26.22 4.24 10.37
C SER A 388 25.36 3.21 9.62
N LEU A 389 24.04 3.40 9.61
CA LEU A 389 23.09 2.53 8.93
C LEU A 389 23.22 2.61 7.40
N ALA A 390 23.28 3.81 6.84
CA ALA A 390 23.43 4.00 5.40
C ALA A 390 24.75 3.40 4.90
N SER A 391 25.82 3.42 5.70
CA SER A 391 27.14 2.87 5.31
C SER A 391 27.16 1.34 5.17
N ARG A 392 26.11 0.63 5.61
CA ARG A 392 26.04 -0.85 5.57
C ARG A 392 25.59 -1.41 4.23
N LEU A 393 24.92 -0.61 3.41
CA LEU A 393 24.31 -1.03 2.15
C LEU A 393 24.72 -0.09 1.04
N ASP A 394 24.94 -0.61 -0.16
CA ASP A 394 25.22 0.19 -1.36
C ASP A 394 24.02 0.26 -2.30
N THR A 395 22.83 0.50 -1.71
CA THR A 395 21.59 0.72 -2.45
C THR A 395 21.44 2.18 -2.89
N ALA A 396 20.57 2.45 -3.88
CA ALA A 396 20.24 3.80 -4.32
C ALA A 396 19.71 4.66 -3.17
N LEU A 397 18.82 4.11 -2.33
CA LEU A 397 18.32 4.79 -1.14
C LEU A 397 19.45 5.10 -0.13
N ALA A 398 20.36 4.16 0.13
CA ALA A 398 21.50 4.38 1.03
C ALA A 398 22.42 5.50 0.52
N TRP A 399 22.73 5.50 -0.78
CA TRP A 399 23.51 6.56 -1.41
C TRP A 399 22.80 7.91 -1.39
N TRP A 400 21.48 7.93 -1.55
CA TRP A 400 20.68 9.15 -1.44
C TRP A 400 20.75 9.72 -0.01
N VAL A 401 20.60 8.89 1.02
CA VAL A 401 20.77 9.32 2.42
C VAL A 401 22.19 9.86 2.68
N ARG A 402 23.24 9.21 2.15
CA ARG A 402 24.63 9.70 2.23
C ARG A 402 24.77 11.08 1.57
N ALA A 403 24.10 11.32 0.43
CA ALA A 403 24.09 12.63 -0.21
C ALA A 403 23.44 13.70 0.67
N LYS A 404 22.30 13.38 1.30
CA LYS A 404 21.61 14.27 2.24
C LYS A 404 22.47 14.62 3.46
N LEU A 405 23.19 13.64 4.00
CA LEU A 405 24.12 13.83 5.11
C LEU A 405 25.30 14.73 4.72
N ALA A 406 25.89 14.52 3.54
CA ALA A 406 26.97 15.36 3.02
C ALA A 406 26.53 16.82 2.82
N LEU A 407 25.31 17.04 2.30
CA LEU A 407 24.73 18.39 2.17
C LEU A 407 24.60 19.10 3.52
N ARG A 408 24.18 18.39 4.57
CA ARG A 408 24.11 18.97 5.92
C ARG A 408 25.47 19.36 6.50
N GLN A 409 26.52 18.69 6.07
CA GLN A 409 27.91 19.01 6.45
C GLN A 409 28.50 20.14 5.59
N GLY A 410 27.76 20.64 4.59
CA GLY A 410 28.24 21.63 3.63
C GLY A 410 29.16 21.05 2.55
N ASP A 411 29.29 19.73 2.45
CA ASP A 411 30.13 19.07 1.46
C ASP A 411 29.35 18.79 0.16
N SER A 412 29.30 19.81 -0.70
CA SER A 412 28.62 19.72 -1.99
C SER A 412 29.31 18.77 -2.98
N VAL A 413 30.59 18.45 -2.78
CA VAL A 413 31.37 17.55 -3.65
C VAL A 413 31.01 16.10 -3.32
N GLN A 414 31.07 15.74 -2.04
CA GLN A 414 30.67 14.41 -1.60
C GLN A 414 29.16 14.17 -1.85
N ALA A 415 28.32 15.19 -1.67
CA ALA A 415 26.90 15.10 -2.00
C ALA A 415 26.67 14.76 -3.48
N ALA A 416 27.34 15.48 -4.40
CA ALA A 416 27.21 15.22 -5.83
C ALA A 416 27.68 13.81 -6.22
N GLN A 417 28.78 13.33 -5.63
CA GLN A 417 29.26 11.97 -5.84
C GLN A 417 28.25 10.91 -5.35
N ALA A 418 27.63 11.16 -4.19
CA ALA A 418 26.64 10.25 -3.62
C ALA A 418 25.34 10.24 -4.45
N TYR A 419 24.85 11.39 -4.93
CA TYR A 419 23.73 11.45 -5.88
C TYR A 419 24.04 10.69 -7.17
N ALA A 420 25.22 10.89 -7.76
CA ALA A 420 25.62 10.17 -8.97
C ALA A 420 25.66 8.65 -8.76
N ARG A 421 26.15 8.18 -7.61
CA ARG A 421 26.11 6.74 -7.25
C ARG A 421 24.69 6.22 -7.08
N ALA A 422 23.80 6.99 -6.44
CA ALA A 422 22.40 6.62 -6.31
C ALA A 422 21.71 6.53 -7.69
N ALA A 423 21.94 7.52 -8.55
CA ALA A 423 21.37 7.57 -9.90
C ALA A 423 21.87 6.44 -10.81
N ALA A 424 23.10 5.97 -10.60
CA ALA A 424 23.70 4.87 -11.36
C ALA A 424 23.00 3.51 -11.15
N ALA A 425 22.12 3.36 -10.15
CA ALA A 425 21.30 2.16 -9.98
C ALA A 425 20.24 1.99 -11.09
N PHE A 426 19.93 3.04 -11.85
CA PHE A 426 18.89 3.04 -12.89
C PHE A 426 19.46 2.87 -14.30
N PRO A 427 18.74 2.21 -15.24
CA PRO A 427 17.35 1.74 -15.14
C PRO A 427 17.18 0.36 -14.50
N ARG A 428 18.27 -0.33 -14.14
CA ARG A 428 18.21 -1.70 -13.58
C ARG A 428 17.37 -1.76 -12.31
N ALA A 429 17.43 -0.71 -11.49
CA ALA A 429 16.77 -0.52 -10.20
C ALA A 429 17.08 -1.67 -9.21
N ASP A 430 17.67 -1.35 -8.07
CA ASP A 430 18.03 -2.33 -7.05
C ASP A 430 16.88 -2.69 -6.09
N GLY A 431 15.66 -2.20 -6.37
CA GLY A 431 14.48 -2.39 -5.53
C GLY A 431 14.45 -1.51 -4.27
N SER A 432 15.42 -0.62 -4.08
CA SER A 432 15.43 0.31 -2.93
C SER A 432 14.57 1.55 -3.12
N LEU A 433 14.20 1.88 -4.36
CA LEU A 433 13.39 3.05 -4.71
C LEU A 433 12.25 2.70 -5.68
N ASP A 434 11.10 3.36 -5.50
CA ASP A 434 10.02 3.34 -6.48
C ASP A 434 10.28 4.30 -7.66
N ALA A 435 9.40 4.27 -8.66
CA ALA A 435 9.61 5.04 -9.89
C ALA A 435 9.57 6.56 -9.62
N ASP A 436 8.63 7.01 -8.79
CA ASP A 436 8.46 8.42 -8.46
C ASP A 436 9.64 8.93 -7.63
N SER A 437 10.09 8.15 -6.64
CA SER A 437 11.26 8.45 -5.82
C SER A 437 12.57 8.40 -6.62
N ALA A 438 12.67 7.53 -7.62
CA ALA A 438 13.78 7.55 -8.57
C ALA A 438 13.80 8.82 -9.42
N GLY A 439 12.62 9.30 -9.83
CA GLY A 439 12.46 10.58 -10.50
C GLY A 439 12.88 11.75 -9.62
N ARG A 440 12.38 11.78 -8.37
CA ARG A 440 12.74 12.78 -7.36
C ARG A 440 14.24 12.81 -7.06
N LEU A 441 14.88 11.65 -6.93
CA LEU A 441 16.34 11.55 -6.75
C LEU A 441 17.11 12.29 -7.86
N ARG A 442 16.73 12.07 -9.14
CA ARG A 442 17.38 12.73 -10.28
C ARG A 442 17.08 14.23 -10.32
N ALA A 443 15.86 14.61 -9.96
CA ALA A 443 15.45 16.00 -9.91
C ALA A 443 16.25 16.77 -8.85
N GLU A 444 16.40 16.21 -7.64
CA GLU A 444 17.22 16.79 -6.58
C GLU A 444 18.70 16.86 -6.96
N GLN A 445 19.21 15.86 -7.69
CA GLN A 445 20.56 15.94 -8.28
C GLN A 445 20.66 17.17 -9.21
N GLY A 446 19.65 17.41 -10.05
CA GLY A 446 19.51 18.62 -10.87
C GLY A 446 19.56 19.91 -10.05
N VAL A 447 18.82 19.97 -8.93
CA VAL A 447 18.84 21.12 -8.01
C VAL A 447 20.24 21.36 -7.43
N LEU A 448 20.94 20.31 -7.03
CA LEU A 448 22.31 20.41 -6.53
C LEU A 448 23.28 20.89 -7.63
N THR A 449 23.21 20.29 -8.81
CA THR A 449 24.01 20.66 -9.98
C THR A 449 23.78 22.13 -10.37
N LEU A 450 22.53 22.60 -10.31
CA LEU A 450 22.17 23.99 -10.53
C LEU A 450 22.84 24.91 -9.50
N SER A 451 22.78 24.55 -8.21
CA SER A 451 23.41 25.33 -7.12
C SER A 451 24.94 25.45 -7.26
N ARG A 452 25.56 24.55 -8.03
CA ARG A 452 27.00 24.50 -8.32
C ARG A 452 27.38 25.27 -9.60
N GLY A 453 26.43 25.94 -10.25
CA GLY A 453 26.67 26.72 -11.47
C GLY A 453 26.77 25.89 -12.75
N GLN A 454 26.36 24.62 -12.72
CA GLN A 454 26.46 23.69 -13.85
C GLN A 454 25.12 23.65 -14.61
N TYR A 455 24.75 24.76 -15.24
CA TYR A 455 23.36 25.01 -15.68
C TYR A 455 22.84 24.06 -16.76
N VAL A 456 23.63 23.78 -17.80
CA VAL A 456 23.24 22.87 -18.89
C VAL A 456 23.03 21.45 -18.38
N GLU A 457 23.93 20.98 -17.51
CA GLU A 457 23.82 19.66 -16.90
C GLU A 457 22.59 19.57 -15.97
N ALA A 458 22.32 20.63 -15.21
CA ALA A 458 21.14 20.71 -14.35
C ALA A 458 19.83 20.63 -15.16
N LEU A 459 19.76 21.33 -16.31
CA LEU A 459 18.61 21.25 -17.20
C LEU A 459 18.38 19.83 -17.73
N ASP A 460 19.43 19.16 -18.22
CA ASP A 460 19.34 17.77 -18.69
C ASP A 460 18.86 16.82 -17.58
N GLN A 461 19.37 16.98 -16.36
CA GLN A 461 18.96 16.18 -15.20
C GLN A 461 17.49 16.41 -14.83
N LEU A 462 17.01 17.65 -14.83
CA LEU A 462 15.60 17.99 -14.54
C LEU A 462 14.65 17.47 -15.63
N LEU A 463 15.02 17.57 -16.91
CA LEU A 463 14.23 17.04 -18.02
C LEU A 463 14.08 15.50 -17.95
N ARG A 464 15.14 14.81 -17.51
CA ARG A 464 15.16 13.34 -17.40
C ARG A 464 14.56 12.81 -16.09
N ALA A 465 14.30 13.67 -15.12
CA ALA A 465 13.73 13.27 -13.85
C ALA A 465 12.32 12.66 -14.00
N GLY A 466 11.58 13.05 -15.02
CA GLY A 466 10.26 12.50 -15.33
C GLY A 466 10.23 11.09 -15.92
N GLY A 467 11.38 10.47 -16.18
CA GLY A 467 11.46 9.26 -17.00
C GLY A 467 11.11 9.54 -18.48
N PRO A 468 11.05 8.51 -19.34
CA PRO A 468 10.40 8.67 -20.64
C PRO A 468 8.96 9.10 -20.40
N LEU A 469 8.46 10.08 -21.15
CA LEU A 469 7.04 10.39 -21.23
C LEU A 469 6.28 9.07 -21.41
N ASP A 470 5.48 8.69 -20.42
CA ASP A 470 4.80 7.40 -20.44
C ASP A 470 3.83 7.37 -21.62
N THR A 471 4.23 6.69 -22.70
CA THR A 471 3.38 6.47 -23.87
C THR A 471 2.19 5.56 -23.56
N ALA A 472 2.11 4.99 -22.34
CA ALA A 472 1.00 4.16 -21.87
C ALA A 472 -0.03 4.94 -21.03
N ARG A 473 0.18 6.23 -20.74
CA ARG A 473 -0.88 7.05 -20.13
C ARG A 473 -2.04 7.17 -21.14
N PRO A 474 -3.28 6.79 -20.78
CA PRO A 474 -4.41 6.89 -21.69
C PRO A 474 -4.51 8.32 -22.23
N ALA A 475 -4.63 8.46 -23.55
CA ALA A 475 -4.75 9.73 -24.25
C ALA A 475 -6.03 10.54 -23.88
N GLU A 476 -6.80 10.07 -22.89
CA GLU A 476 -8.09 10.61 -22.48
C GLU A 476 -8.01 11.68 -21.38
N GLU A 477 -6.86 11.87 -20.72
CA GLU A 477 -6.63 13.11 -19.98
C GLU A 477 -6.15 14.20 -20.95
N GLU A 478 -7.05 15.10 -21.33
CA GLU A 478 -6.78 16.34 -22.09
C GLU A 478 -5.72 17.20 -21.36
N GLY A 479 -4.46 16.86 -21.55
CA GLY A 479 -3.30 17.56 -21.00
C GLY A 479 -2.04 17.02 -21.64
N TRP A 480 -1.12 17.91 -22.03
CA TRP A 480 0.21 17.50 -22.46
C TRP A 480 0.83 16.67 -21.33
N PRO A 481 1.39 15.46 -21.60
CA PRO A 481 2.14 14.75 -20.59
C PRO A 481 3.39 15.57 -20.32
N MET A 482 3.35 16.41 -19.28
CA MET A 482 4.50 17.17 -18.84
C MET A 482 5.27 16.30 -17.87
N ALA A 483 6.60 16.27 -17.97
CA ALA A 483 7.43 15.63 -16.96
C ALA A 483 7.09 16.22 -15.57
N PRO A 484 7.06 15.42 -14.48
CA PRO A 484 6.65 15.87 -13.14
C PRO A 484 7.36 17.15 -12.63
N TYR A 485 8.57 17.44 -13.11
CA TYR A 485 9.35 18.64 -12.78
C TYR A 485 9.56 19.59 -13.96
N TRP A 486 8.64 19.58 -14.94
CA TRP A 486 8.76 20.40 -16.14
C TRP A 486 8.89 21.89 -15.85
N ASN A 487 8.16 22.39 -14.85
CA ASN A 487 8.21 23.82 -14.50
C ASN A 487 9.62 24.23 -14.03
N ASP A 488 10.32 23.37 -13.30
CA ASP A 488 11.70 23.61 -12.88
C ASP A 488 12.64 23.62 -14.10
N ALA A 489 12.47 22.68 -15.03
CA ALA A 489 13.24 22.63 -16.28
C ALA A 489 12.99 23.88 -17.15
N ALA A 490 11.73 24.28 -17.30
CA ALA A 490 11.34 25.49 -18.03
C ALA A 490 11.92 26.75 -17.39
N TYR A 491 11.88 26.85 -16.06
CA TYR A 491 12.50 27.95 -15.33
C TYR A 491 14.01 28.04 -15.63
N VAL A 492 14.73 26.91 -15.57
CA VAL A 492 16.17 26.86 -15.86
C VAL A 492 16.43 27.27 -17.32
N ALA A 493 15.68 26.73 -18.28
CA ALA A 493 15.82 27.07 -19.69
C ALA A 493 15.54 28.55 -19.97
N GLU A 494 14.47 29.12 -19.42
CA GLU A 494 14.02 30.48 -19.75
C GLU A 494 14.71 31.59 -18.94
N ARG A 495 15.11 31.29 -17.70
CA ARG A 495 15.57 32.31 -16.74
C ARG A 495 17.02 32.17 -16.32
N VAL A 496 17.65 31.02 -16.57
CA VAL A 496 19.03 30.75 -16.14
C VAL A 496 19.98 30.63 -17.34
N LEU A 497 19.62 29.86 -18.36
CA LEU A 497 20.49 29.64 -19.52
C LEU A 497 20.47 30.81 -20.50
N THR A 498 21.59 31.00 -21.17
CA THR A 498 21.70 31.84 -22.37
C THR A 498 21.17 31.10 -23.62
N LEU A 499 20.86 31.85 -24.68
CA LEU A 499 20.44 31.27 -25.96
C LEU A 499 21.49 30.35 -26.59
N ASP A 500 22.77 30.54 -26.30
CA ASP A 500 23.84 29.69 -26.83
C ASP A 500 24.01 28.40 -26.02
N GLU A 501 23.69 28.41 -24.73
CA GLU A 501 23.67 27.20 -23.89
C GLU A 501 22.44 26.30 -24.16
N LEU A 502 21.38 26.85 -24.78
CA LEU A 502 20.16 26.13 -25.15
C LEU A 502 20.21 25.44 -26.52
N LYS A 503 21.10 25.89 -27.41
CA LYS A 503 21.28 25.30 -28.75
C LYS A 503 22.12 24.04 -28.67
#